data_AF-A0A4Y1ZGI6-F1
#
_entry.id   AF-A0A4Y1ZGI6-F1
#
_cell.length_a   1.000
_cell.length_b   1.000
_cell.length_c   1.000
_cell.angle_alpha   90.00
_cell.angle_beta   90.00
_cell.angle_gamma   90.00
#
_symmetry.space_group_name_H-M   'P 1'
#
loop_
_entity.id
_entity.type
_entity.pdbx_description
1 polymer ?
#
loop_
_entity_poly.entity_id
_entity_poly.type
_entity_poly.pdbx_seq_one_letter_code
_entity_poly.pdbx_strand_id
1 'polypeptide(L)' 'MKTEKNYIIRPETMALVPCELPDGSRGTLVIEESAQRYIKALPKTIVAQSCGYYGSTYSGRKK' A
#
# COMPACT_ATOMS: atom_id res chain seq x y z
N MET A 1 10.80 21.86 17.36
CA MET A 1 10.73 20.40 17.51
C MET A 1 9.95 19.84 16.33
N LYS A 2 10.61 19.18 15.37
CA LYS A 2 9.91 18.54 14.24
C LYS A 2 9.40 17.19 14.73
N THR A 3 8.08 17.01 14.74
CA THR A 3 7.44 15.75 15.14
C THR A 3 7.56 14.77 13.98
N GLU A 4 8.61 13.94 13.99
CA GLU A 4 8.68 12.80 13.08
C GLU A 4 7.63 11.78 13.51
N LYS A 5 6.57 11.65 12.69
CA LYS A 5 5.54 10.62 12.89
C LYS A 5 6.16 9.27 12.57
N ASN A 6 6.75 8.64 13.58
CA ASN A 6 7.19 7.26 13.51
C ASN A 6 5.95 6.37 13.41
N TYR A 7 5.70 5.83 12.22
CA TYR A 7 4.69 4.80 12.02
C TYR A 7 5.26 3.47 12.52
N ILE A 8 4.54 2.81 13.43
CA ILE A 8 4.86 1.46 13.86
C ILE A 8 4.34 0.51 12.77
N ILE A 9 5.23 -0.11 12.02
CA ILE A 9 4.91 -1.22 11.12
C ILE A 9 4.85 -2.48 12.01
N ARG A 10 3.67 -3.08 12.17
CA ARG A 10 3.51 -4.39 12.82
C ARG A 10 3.78 -5.50 11.78
N PRO A 11 4.10 -6.74 12.20
CA PRO A 11 4.22 -7.92 11.31
C PRO A 11 3.04 -8.11 10.33
N GLU A 12 1.85 -7.66 10.73
CA GLU A 12 0.62 -7.70 9.93
C GLU A 12 0.43 -6.46 9.02
N THR A 13 1.38 -5.52 9.04
CA THR A 13 1.28 -4.22 8.36
C THR A 13 2.02 -4.27 7.04
N MET A 14 1.25 -4.33 5.96
CA MET A 14 1.74 -4.10 4.60
C MET A 14 1.81 -2.61 4.31
N ALA A 15 2.94 -2.12 3.78
CA ALA A 15 3.04 -0.77 3.25
C ALA A 15 2.92 -0.78 1.73
N LEU A 16 2.07 0.12 1.21
CA LEU A 16 1.84 0.31 -0.23
C LEU A 16 2.39 1.67 -0.65
N VAL A 17 3.50 1.68 -1.38
CA VAL A 17 4.18 2.90 -1.82
C VAL A 17 3.99 3.07 -3.33
N PRO A 18 3.33 4.15 -3.81
CA PRO A 18 3.26 4.45 -5.23
C PRO A 18 4.67 4.64 -5.80
N CYS A 19 4.98 4.01 -6.94
CA CYS A 19 6.28 4.13 -7.59
C CYS A 19 6.17 4.09 -9.12
N GLU A 20 7.27 4.40 -9.80
CA GLU A 20 7.45 4.14 -11.22
C GLU A 20 8.13 2.79 -11.41
N LEU A 21 7.67 2.01 -12.38
CA LEU A 21 8.19 0.69 -12.71
C LEU A 21 9.28 0.80 -13.80
N PRO A 22 10.08 -0.26 -14.04
CA PRO A 22 11.14 -0.24 -15.05
C PRO A 22 10.65 0.07 -16.47
N ASP A 23 9.38 -0.17 -16.78
CA ASP A 23 8.75 0.14 -18.07
C ASP A 23 8.19 1.58 -18.14
N GLY A 24 8.47 2.42 -17.14
CA GLY A 24 7.95 3.79 -17.03
C GLY A 24 6.47 3.87 -16.61
N SER A 25 5.80 2.74 -16.40
CA SER A 25 4.42 2.73 -15.93
C SER A 25 4.34 2.97 -14.41
N ARG A 26 3.19 3.47 -13.95
CA ARG A 26 2.93 3.65 -12.51
C ARG A 26 2.51 2.33 -11.89
N GLY A 27 3.08 2.01 -10.74
CA GLY A 27 2.76 0.82 -9.97
C GLY A 27 2.86 1.08 -8.47
N THR A 28 3.03 -0.01 -7.72
CA THR A 28 3.17 -0.01 -6.27
C THR A 28 4.34 -0.89 -5.87
N LEU A 29 5.21 -0.35 -5.01
CA LEU A 29 6.11 -1.13 -4.18
C LEU A 29 5.35 -1.60 -2.94
N VAL A 30 5.16 -2.90 -2.83
CA VAL A 30 4.59 -3.57 -1.67
C VAL A 30 5.72 -4.00 -0.76
N ILE A 31 5.68 -3.54 0.48
CA ILE A 31 6.65 -3.86 1.52
C ILE A 31 5.92 -4.66 2.61
N GLU A 32 6.33 -5.90 2.76
CA GLU A 32 5.93 -6.83 3.82
C GLU A 32 7.13 -7.09 4.74
N GLU A 33 6.92 -7.73 5.88
CA GLU A 33 8.00 -8.02 6.83
C GLU A 33 9.16 -8.83 6.21
N SER A 34 8.85 -9.81 5.37
CA SER A 34 9.82 -10.73 4.78
C SER A 34 10.12 -10.48 3.30
N ALA A 35 9.46 -9.50 2.66
CA ALA A 35 9.55 -9.34 1.21
C ALA A 35 9.24 -7.93 0.72
N GLN A 36 9.80 -7.60 -0.44
CA GLN A 36 9.43 -6.43 -1.22
C GLN A 36 9.07 -6.88 -2.65
N ARG A 37 7.98 -6.32 -3.20
CA ARG A 37 7.48 -6.67 -4.53
C ARG A 37 7.03 -5.43 -5.28
N TYR A 38 7.43 -5.33 -6.54
CA TYR A 38 6.90 -4.33 -7.46
C TYR A 38 5.70 -4.90 -8.21
N ILE A 39 4.58 -4.19 -8.19
CA ILE A 39 3.32 -4.63 -8.79
C ILE A 39 2.76 -3.52 -9.67
N LYS A 40 2.20 -3.89 -10.82
CA LYS A 40 1.57 -2.94 -11.76
C LYS A 40 0.26 -2.32 -11.24
N ALA A 41 -0.36 -2.93 -10.24
CA ALA A 41 -1.57 -2.39 -9.63
C ALA A 41 -1.28 -1.11 -8.83
N LEU A 42 -2.20 -0.15 -8.87
CA LEU A 42 -2.14 1.06 -8.03
C LEU A 42 -2.55 0.75 -6.58
N PRO A 43 -2.07 1.51 -5.57
CA PRO A 43 -2.35 1.21 -4.16
C PRO A 43 -3.86 1.15 -3.85
N LYS A 44 -4.65 2.05 -4.43
CA LYS A 44 -6.11 2.08 -4.26
C LYS A 44 -6.78 0.81 -4.77
N THR A 45 -6.30 0.27 -5.89
CA THR A 45 -6.81 -0.98 -6.47
C THR A 45 -6.51 -2.16 -5.56
N ILE A 46 -5.27 -2.23 -5.04
CA ILE A 46 -4.86 -3.28 -4.10
C ILE A 46 -5.75 -3.26 -2.86
N VAL A 47 -5.92 -2.09 -2.22
CA VAL A 47 -6.78 -1.95 -1.03
C VAL A 47 -8.23 -2.34 -1.32
N ALA A 48 -8.79 -1.90 -2.45
CA ALA A 48 -10.17 -2.22 -2.82
C ALA A 48 -10.37 -3.74 -3.02
N GLN A 49 -9.42 -4.41 -3.69
CA GLN A 49 -9.46 -5.86 -3.88
C GLN A 49 -9.33 -6.62 -2.56
N SER A 50 -8.40 -6.22 -1.69
CA SER A 50 -8.25 -6.81 -0.35
C SER A 50 -9.52 -6.65 0.48
N CYS A 51 -10.12 -5.46 0.49
CA CYS A 51 -11.37 -5.22 1.19
C CYS A 51 -12.49 -6.12 0.66
N GLY A 52 -12.65 -6.19 -0.67
CA GLY A 52 -13.65 -7.05 -1.30
C GLY A 52 -13.47 -8.53 -0.97
N TYR A 53 -12.24 -9.03 -0.93
CA TYR A 53 -11.93 -10.42 -0.58
C TYR A 53 -12.35 -10.76 0.85
N TYR A 54 -12.09 -9.87 1.81
CA TYR A 54 -12.42 -10.08 3.23
C TYR A 54 -13.82 -9.59 3.63
N GLY A 55 -14.68 -9.20 2.68
CA GLY A 55 -16.01 -8.66 2.97
C GLY A 55 -15.99 -7.31 3.71
N SER A 56 -14.87 -6.60 3.66
CA SER A 56 -14.70 -5.27 4.26
C SER A 56 -14.90 -4.17 3.22
N THR A 57 -15.07 -2.93 3.65
CA THR A 57 -15.13 -1.78 2.76
C THR A 57 -14.18 -0.69 3.22
N TYR A 58 -13.43 -0.12 2.28
CA TYR A 58 -12.60 1.06 2.52
C TYR A 58 -13.08 2.18 1.61
N SER A 59 -13.93 3.06 2.15
CA SER A 59 -14.37 4.27 1.45
C SER A 59 -13.28 5.35 1.35
N GLY A 60 -12.14 5.14 2.02
CA GLY A 60 -11.15 6.18 2.30
C GLY A 60 -11.72 7.29 3.19
N ARG A 61 -10.87 8.28 3.50
CA ARG A 61 -11.37 9.58 3.99
C ARG A 61 -11.98 10.31 2.79
N LYS A 62 -13.31 10.36 2.73
CA LYS A 62 -14.02 11.32 1.88
C LYS A 62 -13.56 12.71 2.31
N LYS A 63 -12.94 13.45 1.39
CA LYS A 63 -12.82 14.91 1.51
C LYS A 63 -14.11 15.52 1.02
#